data_AF-A0A7W0RL53-F1
#
_entry.id   AF-A0A7W0RL53-F1
#
_cell.length_a   1.000
_cell.length_b   1.000
_cell.length_c   1.000
_cell.angle_alpha   90.00
_cell.angle_beta   90.00
_cell.angle_gamma   90.00
#
_symmetry.space_group_name_H-M   'P 1'
#
loop_
_entity.id
_entity.type
_entity.pdbx_description
1 polymer ?
#
loop_
_entity_poly.entity_id
_entity_poly.type
_entity_poly.pdbx_seq_one_letter_code
_entity_poly.pdbx_strand_id
1 'polypeptide(L)' 'ARAAAGRESDVVAAATLAEALDAVRLLHRKQERFARVIGVCSILLGAQPVGTRDPASVRLETGDVVEVLPPFAGG' A
#
# COMPACT_ATOMS: atom_id res chain seq x y z
N ALA A 1 11.21 -16.00 8.96
CA ALA A 1 11.44 -14.77 8.17
C ALA A 1 10.61 -13.63 8.77
N ARG A 2 11.19 -12.85 9.69
CA ARG A 2 10.49 -11.78 10.43
C ARG A 2 11.30 -10.47 10.39
N ALA A 3 11.81 -10.13 9.20
CA ALA A 3 12.82 -9.09 9.00
C ALA A 3 12.31 -7.85 8.26
N ALA A 4 11.02 -7.53 8.35
CA ALA A 4 10.46 -6.31 7.76
C ALA A 4 9.50 -5.56 8.72
N ALA A 5 9.69 -5.73 10.03
CA ALA A 5 8.93 -5.03 11.07
C ALA A 5 9.58 -3.69 11.48
N GLY A 6 10.35 -3.08 10.58
CA GLY A 6 10.77 -1.67 10.67
C GLY A 6 9.88 -0.80 9.77
N ARG A 7 8.55 -1.01 9.82
CA ARG A 7 7.61 -0.25 9.00
C ARG A 7 7.51 1.17 9.55
N GLU A 8 8.24 2.08 8.92
CA GLU A 8 7.85 3.49 8.86
C GLU A 8 6.48 3.51 8.16
N SER A 9 5.44 3.89 8.88
CA SER A 9 4.09 4.06 8.31
C SER A 9 4.00 5.47 7.75
N ASP A 10 3.75 5.60 6.46
CA ASP A 10 3.51 6.90 5.83
C ASP A 10 2.06 7.34 6.06
N VAL A 11 1.91 8.61 6.43
CA VAL A 11 0.61 9.28 6.51
C VAL A 11 0.47 10.17 5.29
N VAL A 12 -0.50 9.84 4.43
CA VAL A 12 -0.79 10.59 3.20
C VAL A 12 -2.23 11.05 3.19
N ALA A 13 -2.48 12.22 2.62
CA ALA A 13 -3.84 12.68 2.33
C ALA A 13 -4.27 12.13 0.96
N ALA A 14 -5.32 11.32 0.95
CA ALA A 14 -5.88 10.72 -0.27
C ALA A 14 -7.37 10.43 -0.07
N ALA A 15 -8.17 10.63 -1.13
CA ALA A 15 -9.59 10.28 -1.13
C ALA A 15 -9.85 8.89 -1.74
N THR A 16 -8.85 8.32 -2.43
CA THR A 16 -8.93 7.00 -3.05
C THR A 16 -7.65 6.20 -2.85
N LEU A 17 -7.75 4.88 -3.02
CA LEU A 17 -6.59 4.01 -2.97
C LEU A 17 -5.57 4.33 -4.07
N ALA A 18 -6.03 4.70 -5.28
CA ALA A 18 -5.15 5.13 -6.35
C ALA A 18 -4.29 6.34 -5.93
N GLU A 19 -4.93 7.36 -5.34
CA GLU A 19 -4.23 8.55 -4.85
C GLU A 19 -3.27 8.23 -3.71
N ALA A 20 -3.66 7.36 -2.77
CA ALA A 20 -2.78 6.95 -1.68
C ALA A 20 -1.52 6.25 -2.19
N LEU A 21 -1.68 5.32 -3.15
CA LEU A 21 -0.55 4.61 -3.76
C LEU A 21 0.36 5.55 -4.56
N ASP A 22 -0.21 6.55 -5.26
CA ASP A 22 0.58 7.55 -5.97
C ASP A 22 1.35 8.46 -5.02
N ALA A 23 0.70 8.95 -3.96
CA ALA A 23 1.34 9.76 -2.93
C ALA A 23 2.52 9.03 -2.28
N VAL A 24 2.33 7.77 -1.91
CA VAL A 24 3.40 6.94 -1.34
C VAL A 24 4.52 6.68 -2.36
N ARG A 25 4.21 6.46 -3.64
CA ARG A 25 5.23 6.36 -4.70
C ARG A 25 6.05 7.64 -4.82
N LEU A 26 5.42 8.81 -4.71
CA LEU A 26 6.10 10.11 -4.79
C LEU A 26 7.00 10.37 -3.58
N LEU A 27 6.57 9.97 -2.39
CA LEU A 27 7.36 10.03 -1.16
C LEU A 27 8.63 9.17 -1.27
N HIS A 28 8.49 7.93 -1.75
CA HIS A 28 9.61 6.99 -1.90
C HIS A 28 10.25 6.98 -3.29
N ARG A 29 10.08 8.03 -4.10
CA ARG A 29 10.60 8.08 -5.48
C ARG A 29 12.09 7.82 -5.63
N LYS A 30 12.88 8.07 -4.56
CA LYS A 30 14.33 7.82 -4.52
C LYS A 30 14.68 6.35 -4.29
N GLN A 31 13.70 5.51 -3.99
CA GLN A 31 13.86 4.07 -3.73
C GLN A 31 13.28 3.28 -4.91
N GLU A 32 14.06 3.09 -5.97
CA GLU A 32 13.59 2.41 -7.21
C GLU A 32 13.00 1.01 -6.95
N ARG A 33 13.56 0.29 -5.97
CA ARG A 33 13.06 -1.04 -5.57
C ARG A 33 11.65 -0.97 -4.97
N PHE A 34 11.29 0.12 -4.31
CA PHE A 34 10.01 0.27 -3.63
C PHE A 34 8.85 0.31 -4.63
N ALA A 35 8.97 1.08 -5.71
CA ALA A 35 7.96 1.14 -6.77
C ALA A 35 7.69 -0.25 -7.40
N ARG A 36 8.77 -1.02 -7.63
CA ARG A 36 8.67 -2.38 -8.17
C ARG A 36 8.00 -3.35 -7.19
N VAL A 37 8.30 -3.23 -5.89
CA VAL A 37 7.74 -4.09 -4.86
C VAL A 37 6.24 -3.80 -4.66
N ILE A 38 5.83 -2.53 -4.58
CA ILE A 38 4.41 -2.17 -4.46
C ILE A 38 3.58 -2.77 -5.60
N GLY A 39 4.10 -2.78 -6.83
CA GLY A 39 3.38 -3.32 -7.99
C GLY A 39 3.10 -4.83 -7.94
N VAL A 40 3.78 -5.58 -7.09
CA VAL A 40 3.57 -7.04 -6.92
C VAL A 40 2.97 -7.39 -5.55
N CYS A 41 2.78 -6.41 -4.67
CA CYS A 41 2.20 -6.61 -3.35
C CYS A 41 0.67 -6.71 -3.44
N SER A 42 0.11 -7.51 -2.54
CA SER A 42 -1.31 -7.50 -2.23
C SER A 42 -1.65 -6.29 -1.36
N ILE A 43 -2.75 -5.61 -1.69
CA ILE A 43 -3.24 -4.45 -0.95
C ILE A 43 -4.46 -4.84 -0.12
N LEU A 44 -4.44 -4.51 1.16
CA LEU A 44 -5.60 -4.63 2.05
C LEU A 44 -6.00 -3.26 2.58
N LEU A 45 -7.31 -3.09 2.76
CA LEU A 45 -7.89 -1.97 3.48
C LEU A 45 -8.34 -2.51 4.85
N GLY A 46 -7.61 -2.17 5.90
CA GLY A 46 -7.66 -2.87 7.18
C GLY A 46 -7.41 -4.36 6.99
N ALA A 47 -8.38 -5.19 7.38
CA ALA A 47 -8.29 -6.65 7.23
C ALA A 47 -8.90 -7.18 5.92
N GLN A 48 -9.38 -6.31 5.02
CA GLN A 48 -10.10 -6.73 3.81
C GLN A 48 -9.22 -6.60 2.57
N PRO A 49 -8.98 -7.69 1.81
CA PRO A 49 -8.22 -7.61 0.58
C PRO A 49 -9.01 -6.82 -0.48
N VAL A 50 -8.35 -5.85 -1.10
CA VAL A 50 -8.94 -5.05 -2.18
C VAL A 50 -9.11 -5.92 -3.44
N GLY A 51 -8.18 -6.85 -3.66
CA GLY A 51 -8.22 -7.82 -4.76
C GLY A 51 -7.98 -7.16 -6.11
N THR A 52 -8.81 -7.50 -7.10
CA THR A 52 -8.76 -6.97 -8.47
C THR A 52 -9.59 -5.71 -8.68
N ARG A 53 -10.16 -5.13 -7.61
CA ARG A 53 -10.92 -3.87 -7.70
C ARG A 53 -10.02 -2.76 -8.21
N ASP A 54 -10.58 -1.89 -9.06
CA ASP A 54 -9.88 -0.69 -9.50
C ASP A 54 -9.57 0.21 -8.30
N PRO A 55 -8.29 0.52 -8.00
CA PRO A 55 -7.91 1.39 -6.90
C PRO A 55 -8.54 2.79 -6.96
N ALA A 56 -8.89 3.28 -8.15
CA ALA A 56 -9.59 4.56 -8.28
C ALA A 56 -11.05 4.49 -7.83
N SER A 57 -11.65 3.29 -7.83
CA SER A 57 -13.02 3.07 -7.35
C SER A 57 -13.11 2.85 -5.83
N VAL A 58 -11.99 2.57 -5.18
CA VAL A 58 -11.92 2.34 -3.73
C VAL A 58 -11.75 3.68 -3.01
N ARG A 59 -12.81 4.14 -2.37
CA ARG A 59 -12.80 5.33 -1.50
C ARG A 59 -12.10 5.00 -0.18
N LEU A 60 -11.31 5.97 0.29
CA LEU A 60 -10.68 5.94 1.60
C LEU A 60 -11.33 6.99 2.49
N GLU A 61 -11.60 6.61 3.72
CA GLU A 61 -12.07 7.51 4.77
C GLU A 61 -10.92 7.96 5.67
N THR A 62 -11.15 9.01 6.45
CA THR A 62 -10.15 9.47 7.41
C THR A 62 -9.91 8.41 8.47
N GLY A 63 -8.64 8.00 8.62
CA GLY A 63 -8.23 6.96 9.56
C GLY A 63 -8.18 5.55 8.97
N ASP A 64 -8.53 5.38 7.69
CA ASP A 64 -8.32 4.10 7.00
C ASP A 64 -6.84 3.72 6.94
N VAL A 65 -6.58 2.43 7.13
CA VAL A 65 -5.23 1.86 7.09
C VAL A 65 -5.11 0.99 5.85
N VAL A 66 -4.17 1.32 4.98
CA VAL A 66 -3.84 0.52 3.80
C VAL A 66 -2.62 -0.33 4.10
N GLU A 67 -2.80 -1.65 4.13
CA GLU A 67 -1.72 -2.59 4.31
C GLU A 67 -1.20 -3.09 2.97
N VAL A 68 0.11 -3.06 2.81
CA VAL A 68 0.82 -3.56 1.63
C VAL A 68 1.59 -4.81 2.03
N LEU A 69 1.16 -5.97 1.53
CA LEU A 69 1.76 -7.27 1.81
C LEU A 69 2.47 -7.83 0.58
N PRO A 70 3.79 -8.10 0.66
CA PRO A 70 4.48 -8.77 -0.43
C PRO A 70 3.95 -10.19 -0.63
N PRO A 71 4.00 -10.74 -1.87
CA PRO A 71 3.43 -12.04 -2.20
C PRO A 71 4.10 -13.20 -1.43
N PHE A 72 5.31 -12.99 -0.93
CA PHE A 72 6.06 -13.95 -0.12
C PHE A 72 5.66 -13.97 1.37
N ALA A 73 4.68 -13.17 1.80
CA ALA A 73 4.25 -13.08 3.20
C ALA A 73 3.29 -14.22 3.62
N GLY A 74 2.94 -15.14 2.71
CA GLY A 74 2.20 -16.36 3.04
C GLY A 74 3.15 -17.52 3.33
N GLY A 75 3.48 -17.73 4.60
CA GLY A 75 4.26 -18.86 5.10
C GLY A 75 3.90 -19.18 6.53
#